data_AF-A0AAV9T635-F1
#
_entry.id   AF-A0AAV9T635-F1
#
_cell.length_a   1.000
_cell.length_b   1.000
_cell.length_c   1.000
_cell.angle_alpha   90.00
_cell.angle_beta   90.00
_cell.angle_gamma   90.00
#
_symmetry.space_group_name_H-M   'P 1'
#
loop_
_entity.id
_entity.type
_entity.pdbx_description
1 polymer ?
#
loop_
_entity_poly.entity_id
_entity_poly.type
_entity_poly.pdbx_seq_one_letter_code
_entity_poly.pdbx_strand_id
1 'polypeptide(L)'
;MSGRVVKRKADSEVSQKTRERRSLAEAVERHGVDVMPCTYCFKSNKVCKMAEESSRCGECIRTGRSQCDGNNVADALNRCMSEQRKIEKEEREAEEAMEVL
;
A
#
# COMPACT_ATOMS: atom_id res chain seq x y z
N MET A 1 -7.92 -34.88 13.34
CA MET A 1 -6.92 -33.90 12.86
C MET A 1 -6.79 -34.06 11.34
N SER A 2 -7.48 -33.24 10.56
CA SER A 2 -7.42 -33.34 9.09
C SER A 2 -6.14 -32.68 8.57
N GLY A 3 -5.12 -33.50 8.30
CA GLY A 3 -3.85 -33.06 7.75
C GLY A 3 -4.02 -32.55 6.32
N ARG A 4 -3.85 -31.25 6.10
CA ARG A 4 -3.75 -30.68 4.75
C ARG A 4 -2.40 -31.09 4.16
N VAL A 5 -2.41 -32.02 3.20
CA VAL A 5 -1.21 -32.41 2.45
C VAL A 5 -0.80 -31.26 1.54
N VAL A 6 0.35 -30.62 1.84
CA VAL A 6 0.94 -29.62 0.96
C VAL A 6 1.75 -30.35 -0.11
N LYS A 7 1.18 -30.52 -1.31
CA LYS A 7 1.96 -30.96 -2.48
C LYS A 7 2.99 -29.88 -2.81
N ARG A 8 4.25 -30.11 -2.41
CA ARG A 8 5.37 -29.28 -2.85
C ARG A 8 5.70 -29.69 -4.28
N LYS A 9 5.46 -28.80 -5.23
CA LYS A 9 5.92 -28.95 -6.61
C LYS A 9 7.44 -28.83 -6.64
N ALA A 10 8.10 -29.62 -7.47
CA ALA A 10 9.52 -29.39 -7.75
C ALA A 10 9.68 -28.00 -8.38
N ASP A 11 10.83 -27.33 -8.23
CA ASP A 11 11.03 -25.99 -8.80
C ASP A 11 10.87 -25.96 -10.33
N SER A 12 11.16 -27.10 -11.00
CA SER A 12 10.90 -27.31 -12.43
C SER A 12 9.41 -27.30 -12.80
N GLU A 13 8.51 -27.57 -11.85
CA GLU A 13 7.06 -27.59 -12.04
C GLU A 13 6.38 -26.28 -11.60
N VAL A 14 7.14 -25.33 -11.05
CA VAL A 14 6.63 -24.01 -10.69
C VAL A 14 6.43 -23.21 -11.97
N SER A 15 5.18 -22.76 -12.19
CA SER A 15 4.84 -21.93 -13.35
C SER A 15 5.77 -20.71 -13.45
N GLN A 16 6.20 -20.40 -14.67
CA GLN A 16 7.03 -19.23 -14.97
C GLN A 16 6.51 -17.94 -14.31
N LYS A 17 5.19 -17.71 -14.35
CA LYS A 17 4.54 -16.56 -13.69
C LYS A 17 4.81 -16.49 -12.18
N THR A 18 4.88 -17.64 -11.51
CA THR A 18 5.18 -17.68 -10.07
C THR A 18 6.63 -17.34 -9.81
N ARG A 19 7.56 -17.78 -10.67
CA ARG A 19 8.98 -17.46 -10.59
C ARG A 19 9.23 -15.97 -10.82
N GLU A 20 8.63 -15.40 -11.87
CA GLU A 20 8.70 -13.96 -12.18
C GLU A 20 8.19 -13.12 -11.01
N ARG A 21 7.06 -13.52 -10.43
CA ARG A 21 6.48 -12.83 -9.27
C ARG A 21 7.38 -12.85 -8.03
N ARG A 22 8.05 -13.98 -7.77
CA ARG A 22 9.02 -14.09 -6.67
C ARG A 22 10.24 -13.20 -6.92
N SER A 23 10.80 -13.26 -8.12
CA SER A 23 11.93 -12.42 -8.54
C SER A 23 11.60 -10.93 -8.39
N LEU A 24 10.43 -10.51 -8.85
CA LEU A 24 9.98 -9.12 -8.71
C LEU A 24 9.82 -8.73 -7.22
N ALA A 25 9.22 -9.60 -6.40
CA ALA A 25 9.10 -9.32 -4.97
C ALA A 25 10.46 -9.24 -4.26
N GLU A 26 11.45 -10.03 -4.66
CA GLU A 26 12.83 -9.96 -4.15
C GLU A 26 13.56 -8.69 -4.60
N ALA A 27 13.29 -8.20 -5.81
CA ALA A 27 13.80 -6.91 -6.27
C ALA A 27 13.21 -5.76 -5.45
N VAL A 28 11.89 -5.77 -5.21
CA VAL A 28 11.22 -4.76 -4.36
C VAL A 28 11.71 -4.83 -2.91
N GLU A 29 12.00 -6.02 -2.38
CA GLU A 29 12.54 -6.14 -1.02
C GLU A 29 13.92 -5.48 -0.86
N ARG A 30 14.76 -5.60 -1.90
CA ARG A 30 16.14 -5.10 -1.92
C ARG A 30 16.24 -3.62 -2.27
N HIS A 31 15.42 -3.15 -3.20
CA HIS A 31 15.55 -1.83 -3.80
C HIS A 31 14.33 -0.92 -3.59
N GLY A 32 13.22 -1.46 -3.08
CA GLY A 32 12.03 -0.68 -2.79
C GLY A 32 12.19 0.16 -1.52
N VAL A 33 11.35 1.19 -1.43
CA VAL A 33 11.28 2.08 -0.27
C VAL A 33 10.16 1.65 0.67
N ASP A 34 10.37 1.88 1.96
CA ASP A 34 9.33 1.68 2.96
C ASP A 34 8.24 2.73 2.77
N VAL A 35 7.00 2.26 2.61
CA VAL A 35 5.81 3.09 2.46
C VAL A 35 4.82 2.81 3.58
N MET A 36 3.81 3.67 3.71
CA MET A 36 2.71 3.45 4.64
C MET A 36 2.07 2.07 4.38
N PRO A 37 1.87 1.24 5.41
CA PRO A 37 1.46 -0.14 5.21
C PRO A 37 0.07 -0.24 4.60
N CYS A 38 -0.04 -0.99 3.51
CA CYS A 38 -1.34 -1.38 2.95
C CYS A 38 -2.13 -2.22 3.97
N THR A 39 -3.45 -2.33 3.82
CA THR A 39 -4.32 -3.03 4.79
C THR A 39 -3.83 -4.46 5.07
N TYR A 40 -3.32 -5.16 4.04
CA TYR A 40 -2.80 -6.50 4.22
C TYR A 40 -1.49 -6.54 5.02
N CYS A 41 -0.54 -5.66 4.71
CA CYS A 41 0.73 -5.59 5.41
C CYS A 41 0.51 -5.16 6.87
N PHE A 42 -0.38 -4.21 7.12
CA PHE A 42 -0.76 -3.77 8.46
C PHE A 42 -1.34 -4.93 9.28
N LYS A 43 -2.35 -5.64 8.76
CA LYS A 43 -2.96 -6.79 9.45
C LYS A 43 -1.98 -7.95 9.67
N SER A 44 -0.98 -8.08 8.82
CA SER A 44 0.03 -9.14 8.90
C SER A 44 1.27 -8.72 9.70
N ASN A 45 1.30 -7.50 10.23
CA ASN A 45 2.44 -6.88 10.90
C ASN A 45 3.74 -6.97 10.08
N LYS A 46 3.66 -6.63 8.78
CA LYS A 46 4.79 -6.65 7.85
C LYS A 46 5.13 -5.23 7.39
N VAL A 47 6.42 -4.99 7.18
CA VAL A 47 6.90 -3.77 6.52
C VAL A 47 6.44 -3.78 5.06
N CYS A 48 5.88 -2.66 4.61
CA CYS A 48 5.35 -2.52 3.27
C CYS A 48 6.39 -1.78 2.41
N LYS A 49 7.08 -2.52 1.55
CA LYS A 49 8.01 -1.95 0.57
C LYS A 49 7.41 -1.86 -0.82
N MET A 50 7.65 -0.74 -1.51
CA MET A 50 7.16 -0.52 -2.87
C MET A 50 8.28 0.04 -3.76
N ALA A 51 8.28 -0.37 -5.03
CA ALA A 51 9.08 0.29 -6.06
C ALA A 51 8.26 1.44 -6.68
N GLU A 52 8.93 2.48 -7.15
CA GLU A 52 8.31 3.74 -7.60
C GLU A 52 7.21 3.55 -8.65
N GLU A 53 7.44 2.72 -9.66
CA GLU A 53 6.47 2.45 -10.73
C GLU A 53 5.51 1.28 -10.43
N SER A 54 5.58 0.70 -9.23
CA SER A 54 4.74 -0.44 -8.87
C SER A 54 3.43 0.02 -8.25
N SER A 55 2.31 -0.45 -8.80
CA SER A 55 0.99 -0.32 -8.16
C SER A 55 0.79 -1.23 -6.94
N ARG A 56 1.77 -2.08 -6.61
CA ARG A 56 1.67 -3.07 -5.53
C ARG A 56 2.96 -3.16 -4.72
N CYS A 57 2.83 -3.33 -3.41
CA CYS A 57 3.97 -3.60 -2.54
C CYS A 57 4.52 -5.02 -2.75
N GLY A 58 5.77 -5.25 -2.33
CA GLY A 58 6.49 -6.50 -2.51
C GLY A 58 5.75 -7.71 -1.93
N GLU A 59 5.06 -7.57 -0.80
CA GLU A 59 4.29 -8.65 -0.19
C GLU A 59 3.00 -8.98 -0.97
N CYS A 60 2.29 -7.96 -1.47
CA CYS A 60 1.13 -8.15 -2.34
C CYS A 60 1.53 -8.80 -3.67
N ILE A 61 2.69 -8.42 -4.23
CA ILE A 61 3.29 -9.10 -5.39
C ILE A 61 3.56 -10.56 -5.04
N ARG A 62 4.34 -10.83 -3.98
CA ARG A 62 4.74 -12.19 -3.56
C ARG A 62 3.57 -13.14 -3.41
N THR A 63 2.49 -12.67 -2.77
CA THR A 63 1.25 -13.42 -2.53
C THR A 63 0.33 -13.51 -3.74
N GLY A 64 0.55 -12.69 -4.77
CA GLY A 64 -0.26 -12.68 -5.99
C GLY A 64 -1.58 -11.93 -5.84
N ARG A 65 -1.67 -10.97 -4.92
CA ARG A 65 -2.84 -10.11 -4.80
C ARG A 65 -2.97 -9.17 -6.00
N SER A 66 -4.20 -9.01 -6.48
CA SER A 66 -4.53 -8.12 -7.59
C SER A 66 -4.50 -6.64 -7.19
N GLN A 67 -4.82 -6.32 -5.94
CA GLN A 67 -4.93 -4.95 -5.43
C GLN A 67 -4.03 -4.72 -4.22
N CYS A 68 -3.52 -3.49 -4.10
CA CYS A 68 -2.74 -3.00 -2.97
C CYS A 68 -3.18 -1.56 -2.70
N ASP A 69 -3.74 -1.30 -1.53
CA ASP A 69 -4.26 0.01 -1.12
C ASP A 69 -3.18 0.91 -0.48
N GLY A 70 -1.91 0.49 -0.46
CA GLY A 70 -0.80 1.26 0.09
C GLY A 70 -0.56 2.60 -0.63
N ASN A 71 -0.90 2.71 -1.92
CA ASN A 71 -0.74 3.96 -2.68
C ASN A 71 -1.86 4.98 -2.39
N ASN A 72 -3.04 4.51 -1.94
CA ASN A 72 -4.22 5.36 -1.75
C ASN A 72 -4.05 6.34 -0.57
N VAL A 73 -3.08 6.09 0.30
CA VAL A 73 -2.82 6.90 1.49
C VAL A 73 -2.33 8.30 1.12
N ALA A 74 -1.42 8.40 0.14
CA ALA A 74 -0.89 9.69 -0.30
C ALA A 74 -2.00 10.56 -0.92
N ASP A 75 -2.87 9.95 -1.75
CA ASP A 75 -4.02 10.63 -2.34
C ASP A 75 -5.03 11.08 -1.26
N ALA A 76 -5.32 10.21 -0.29
CA ALA A 76 -6.21 10.55 0.82
C ALA A 76 -5.63 11.70 1.67
N LEU A 77 -4.33 11.66 1.97
CA LEU A 77 -3.65 12.72 2.71
C LEU A 77 -3.73 14.06 1.97
N ASN A 78 -3.45 14.07 0.67
CA ASN A 78 -3.54 15.28 -0.14
C ASN A 78 -4.96 15.88 -0.12
N ARG A 79 -5.99 15.04 -0.19
CA ARG A 79 -7.39 15.47 -0.06
C ARG A 79 -7.65 16.08 1.32
N CYS A 80 -7.29 15.38 2.39
CA CYS A 80 -7.46 15.89 3.76
C CYS A 80 -6.79 17.24 3.96
N MET A 81 -5.54 17.39 3.51
CA MET A 81 -4.80 18.65 3.59
C MET A 81 -5.49 19.77 2.81
N SER A 82 -6.06 19.47 1.64
CA SER A 82 -6.77 20.47 0.84
C SER A 82 -8.07 20.93 1.49
N GLU A 83 -8.82 20.01 2.10
CA GLU A 83 -10.06 20.34 2.82
C GLU A 83 -9.77 21.12 4.10
N GLN A 84 -8.72 20.75 4.84
CA GLN A 84 -8.30 21.48 6.04
C GLN A 84 -8.01 22.96 5.73
N ARG A 85 -7.30 23.24 4.63
CA ARG A 85 -7.03 24.63 4.21
C ARG A 85 -8.30 25.41 3.85
N LYS A 86 -9.34 24.75 3.34
CA LYS A 86 -10.62 25.40 3.04
C LYS A 86 -11.33 25.77 4.33
N ILE A 87 -11.41 24.83 5.27
CA ILE A 87 -12.04 25.04 6.58
C ILE A 87 -11.34 26.19 7.31
N GLU A 88 -10.01 26.20 7.38
CA GLU A 88 -9.23 27.29 8.00
C GLU A 88 -9.46 28.66 7.34
N LYS A 89 -9.80 28.69 6.05
CA LYS A 89 -10.16 29.93 5.34
C LYS A 89 -11.56 30.39 5.71
N GLU A 90 -12.52 29.47 5.71
CA GLU A 90 -13.91 29.75 6.08
C GLU A 90 -14.05 30.18 7.54
N GLU A 91 -13.30 29.56 8.46
CA GLU A 91 -13.27 29.93 9.88
C GLU A 91 -12.80 31.37 10.07
N ARG A 92 -11.68 31.75 9.45
CA ARG A 92 -11.16 33.13 9.51
C ARG A 92 -12.12 34.16 8.91
N GLU A 93 -12.74 33.85 7.76
CA GLU A 93 -13.73 34.75 7.16
C GLU A 93 -14.96 34.94 8.06
N ALA A 94 -15.37 33.89 8.78
CA ALA A 94 -16.45 33.97 9.75
C ALA A 94 -16.05 34.76 11.01
N GLU A 95 -14.82 34.61 11.49
CA GLU A 95 -14.28 35.39 12.62
C GLU A 95 -14.23 36.89 12.27
N GLU A 96 -13.67 37.25 11.11
CA GLU A 96 -13.62 38.63 10.63
C GLU A 96 -15.04 39.22 10.46
N ALA A 97 -16.00 38.42 9.94
CA ALA A 97 -17.38 38.87 9.80
C ALA A 97 -18.08 39.12 11.14
N MET A 98 -17.75 38.35 12.19
CA MET A 98 -18.28 38.58 13.54
C MET A 98 -17.65 39.80 14.22
N GLU A 99 -16.38 40.11 13.98
CA GLU A 99 -15.72 41.30 14.55
C GLU A 99 -16.24 42.63 13.97
N VAL A 100 -16.86 42.61 12.79
CA VAL A 100 -17.38 43.80 12.10
C VAL A 100 -18.83 44.15 12.51
N LEU A 101 -19.48 43.32 13.35
CA LEU A 101 -20.81 43.55 13.93
C LEU A 101 -20.74 44.23 15.31
#